data_AF-A0AAV5CSG1-F1
#
_entry.id   AF-A0AAV5CSG1-F1
#
_cell.length_a   1.000
_cell.length_b   1.000
_cell.length_c   1.000
_cell.angle_alpha   90.00
_cell.angle_beta   90.00
_cell.angle_gamma   90.00
#
_symmetry.space_group_name_H-M   'P 1'
#
loop_
_entity.id
_entity.type
_entity.pdbx_description
1 polymer ?
#
loop_
_entity_poly.entity_id
_entity_poly.type
_entity_poly.pdbx_seq_one_letter_code
_entity_poly.pdbx_strand_id
1 'polypeptide(L)'
;MPTGPAPCGGNSNSKKKRGPASALEKAWAMQDRKHLDALIARSFYSGGIPFNFARNPYLREAFCFAASRSLPGYQMPGCNKLRERLLCEERGHIDTLLTKTKGIWQSKGVTICADGWTDPQRADNCEGQVKTKEYIADKLKSIIEDVGRHNVVQVIADNAANCKGGQKAIIPFIASLIHSTQGILEVANLSLDEPELQAVSFGDVEVQNEENVPVEVNDDEEA
;
A
#
# COMPACT_ATOMS: atom_id res chain seq x y z
N MET A 1 -1.95 1.14 -26.06
CA MET A 1 -1.49 0.37 -27.23
C MET A 1 -0.01 0.07 -27.04
N PRO A 2 0.47 -1.18 -27.14
CA PRO A 2 1.90 -1.44 -27.08
C PRO A 2 2.51 -1.26 -28.48
N THR A 3 3.35 -0.24 -28.64
CA THR A 3 4.21 -0.05 -29.80
C THR A 3 5.40 -1.01 -29.69
N GLY A 4 5.39 -2.09 -30.47
CA GLY A 4 6.55 -2.95 -30.66
C GLY A 4 7.56 -2.31 -31.64
N PRO A 5 8.88 -2.55 -31.52
CA PRO A 5 9.84 -2.10 -32.50
C PRO A 5 9.90 -3.04 -33.72
N ALA A 6 9.99 -2.44 -34.91
CA ALA A 6 10.14 -3.08 -36.23
C ALA A 6 11.59 -3.61 -36.46
N PRO A 7 11.82 -4.48 -37.47
CA PRO A 7 12.98 -5.36 -37.53
C PRO A 7 14.19 -4.72 -38.24
N CYS A 8 15.39 -4.99 -37.73
CA CYS A 8 16.64 -4.62 -38.39
C CYS A 8 17.18 -5.83 -39.17
N GLY A 9 17.23 -5.74 -40.51
CA GLY A 9 17.80 -6.75 -41.41
C GLY A 9 19.27 -6.49 -41.76
N GLY A 10 20.02 -7.60 -42.00
CA GLY A 10 21.36 -7.71 -42.60
C GLY A 10 22.54 -7.25 -41.72
N ASN A 11 23.67 -7.95 -41.58
CA ASN A 11 24.35 -8.84 -42.53
C ASN A 11 25.21 -9.91 -41.81
N SER A 12 25.55 -10.95 -42.58
CA SER A 12 26.26 -12.20 -42.30
C SER A 12 27.48 -12.20 -41.36
N ASN A 13 27.54 -13.18 -40.44
CA ASN A 13 28.75 -13.98 -40.23
C ASN A 13 28.44 -15.42 -39.75
N SER A 14 29.01 -16.38 -40.47
CA SER A 14 28.99 -17.85 -40.34
C SER A 14 28.37 -18.48 -39.07
N LYS A 15 27.12 -18.94 -39.17
CA LYS A 15 26.54 -19.90 -38.21
C LYS A 15 27.15 -21.28 -38.44
N LYS A 16 28.14 -21.68 -37.65
CA LYS A 16 28.43 -23.11 -37.43
C LYS A 16 27.17 -23.71 -36.80
N LYS A 17 26.38 -24.46 -37.57
CA LYS A 17 25.24 -25.23 -37.07
C LYS A 17 25.79 -26.27 -36.09
N ARG A 18 25.74 -25.98 -34.78
CA ARG A 18 25.99 -26.98 -33.74
C ARG A 18 24.96 -28.09 -33.93
N GLY A 19 25.44 -29.31 -34.15
CA GLY A 19 24.58 -30.50 -34.20
C GLY A 19 23.83 -30.70 -32.89
N PRO A 20 22.92 -31.69 -32.82
CA PRO A 20 22.27 -32.04 -31.56
C PRO A 20 23.31 -32.30 -30.46
N ALA A 21 23.04 -31.80 -29.26
CA ALA A 21 23.96 -31.90 -28.12
C ALA A 21 24.43 -33.35 -27.94
N SER A 22 25.75 -33.52 -27.82
CA SER A 22 26.39 -34.81 -27.61
C SER A 22 25.94 -35.45 -26.29
N ALA A 23 26.09 -36.78 -26.18
CA ALA A 23 25.77 -37.50 -24.94
C ALA A 23 26.55 -36.95 -23.73
N LEU A 24 27.80 -36.52 -23.96
CA LEU A 24 28.65 -35.90 -22.94
C LEU A 24 28.16 -34.50 -22.53
N GLU A 25 27.80 -33.65 -23.50
CA GLU A 25 27.20 -32.33 -23.20
C GLU A 25 25.88 -32.47 -22.42
N LYS A 26 25.07 -33.49 -22.72
CA LYS A 26 23.85 -33.80 -21.96
C LYS A 26 24.15 -34.28 -20.54
N ALA A 27 25.20 -35.09 -20.35
CA ALA A 27 25.61 -35.57 -19.05
C ALA A 27 26.11 -34.43 -18.14
N TRP A 28 26.93 -33.52 -18.67
CA TRP A 28 27.35 -32.31 -17.95
C TRP A 28 26.16 -31.42 -17.60
N ALA A 29 25.24 -31.18 -18.54
CA ALA A 29 24.03 -30.42 -18.27
C ALA A 29 23.16 -31.05 -17.16
N MET A 30 23.11 -32.38 -17.06
CA MET A 30 22.42 -33.06 -15.94
C MET A 30 23.16 -32.88 -14.62
N GLN A 31 24.49 -32.93 -14.62
CA GLN A 31 25.29 -32.73 -13.41
C GLN A 31 25.16 -31.29 -12.89
N ASP A 32 25.20 -30.30 -13.78
CA ASP A 32 25.05 -28.89 -13.43
C ASP A 32 23.66 -28.60 -12.86
N ARG A 33 22.60 -29.20 -13.43
CA ARG A 33 21.24 -29.11 -12.89
C ARG A 33 21.14 -29.68 -11.48
N LYS A 34 21.68 -30.89 -11.25
CA LYS A 34 21.73 -31.49 -9.92
C LYS A 34 22.50 -30.63 -8.92
N HIS A 35 23.60 -30.01 -9.37
CA HIS A 35 24.38 -29.12 -8.53
C HIS A 35 23.59 -27.85 -8.15
N LEU A 36 22.90 -27.24 -9.12
CA LEU A 36 22.02 -26.09 -8.88
C LEU A 36 20.88 -26.44 -7.90
N ASP A 37 20.21 -27.57 -8.11
CA ASP A 37 19.15 -28.05 -7.21
C ASP A 37 19.66 -28.21 -5.78
N ALA A 38 20.86 -28.78 -5.61
CA ALA A 38 21.48 -28.94 -4.30
C ALA A 38 21.83 -27.59 -3.64
N LEU A 39 22.30 -26.60 -4.40
CA LEU A 39 22.57 -25.26 -3.87
C LEU A 39 21.28 -24.59 -3.39
N ILE A 40 20.21 -24.63 -4.21
CA ILE A 40 18.90 -24.07 -3.85
C ILE A 40 18.37 -24.75 -2.58
N ALA A 41 18.38 -26.08 -2.53
CA ALA A 41 17.92 -26.83 -1.35
C ALA A 41 18.70 -26.44 -0.09
N ARG A 42 20.03 -26.37 -0.18
CA ARG A 42 20.88 -25.93 0.96
C ARG A 42 20.55 -24.53 1.41
N SER A 43 20.33 -23.58 0.49
CA SER A 43 19.93 -22.20 0.84
C SER A 43 18.61 -22.16 1.60
N PHE A 44 17.62 -22.98 1.21
CA PHE A 44 16.35 -23.07 1.93
C PHE A 44 16.54 -23.65 3.34
N TYR A 45 17.30 -24.73 3.46
CA TYR A 45 17.54 -25.39 4.76
C TYR A 45 18.35 -24.53 5.71
N SER A 46 19.44 -23.91 5.24
CA SER A 46 20.31 -23.07 6.08
C SER A 46 19.65 -21.74 6.43
N GLY A 47 18.83 -21.19 5.54
CA GLY A 47 18.14 -19.91 5.74
C GLY A 47 16.80 -20.03 6.47
N GLY A 48 16.32 -21.24 6.78
CA GLY A 48 15.00 -21.45 7.37
C GLY A 48 13.85 -20.95 6.49
N ILE A 49 14.02 -20.98 5.16
CA ILE A 49 13.04 -20.43 4.23
C ILE A 49 11.88 -21.43 4.05
N PRO A 50 10.61 -21.03 4.26
CA PRO A 50 9.47 -21.91 4.06
C PRO A 50 9.39 -22.42 2.61
N PHE A 51 9.09 -23.71 2.41
CA PHE A 51 9.05 -24.32 1.07
C PHE A 51 8.01 -23.68 0.13
N ASN A 52 6.96 -23.07 0.68
CA ASN A 52 6.00 -22.33 -0.13
C ASN A 52 6.64 -21.16 -0.90
N PHE A 53 7.76 -20.61 -0.41
CA PHE A 53 8.51 -19.55 -1.09
C PHE A 53 9.02 -20.00 -2.48
N ALA A 54 9.26 -21.30 -2.70
CA ALA A 54 9.63 -21.83 -4.01
C ALA A 54 8.52 -21.69 -5.08
N ARG A 55 7.29 -21.34 -4.68
CA ARG A 55 6.18 -21.03 -5.60
C ARG A 55 6.15 -19.56 -6.02
N ASN A 56 7.00 -18.71 -5.46
CA ASN A 56 7.06 -17.30 -5.82
C ASN A 56 7.41 -17.14 -7.32
N PRO A 57 6.56 -16.48 -8.13
CA PRO A 57 6.79 -16.33 -9.56
C PRO A 57 8.07 -15.54 -9.87
N TYR A 58 8.39 -14.52 -9.08
CA TYR A 58 9.59 -13.70 -9.26
C TYR A 58 10.88 -14.47 -8.98
N LEU A 59 10.85 -15.39 -7.99
CA LEU A 59 12.00 -16.28 -7.73
C LEU A 59 12.25 -17.21 -8.93
N ARG A 60 11.19 -17.79 -9.48
CA ARG A 60 11.27 -18.69 -10.66
C ARG A 60 11.76 -17.95 -11.88
N GLU A 61 11.23 -16.75 -12.11
CA GLU A 61 11.66 -15.88 -13.20
C GLU A 61 13.12 -15.46 -13.06
N ALA A 62 13.58 -15.11 -11.85
CA ALA A 62 14.97 -14.75 -11.60
C ALA A 62 15.95 -15.89 -11.97
N PHE A 63 15.67 -17.12 -11.56
CA PHE A 63 16.49 -18.28 -11.96
C PHE A 63 16.40 -18.56 -13.46
N CYS A 64 15.21 -18.48 -14.06
CA CYS A 64 15.03 -18.65 -15.50
C CYS A 64 15.82 -17.59 -16.29
N PHE A 65 15.76 -16.33 -15.87
CA PHE A 65 16.47 -15.21 -16.47
C PHE A 65 17.99 -15.39 -16.34
N ALA A 66 18.48 -15.76 -15.16
CA ALA A 66 19.90 -15.99 -14.92
C ALA A 66 20.44 -17.21 -15.70
N ALA A 67 19.66 -18.29 -15.82
CA ALA A 67 20.07 -19.49 -16.54
C ALA A 67 19.98 -19.35 -18.07
N SER A 68 19.10 -18.48 -18.57
CA SER A 68 18.91 -18.26 -20.02
C SER A 68 19.83 -17.20 -20.62
N ARG A 69 20.54 -16.42 -19.79
CA ARG A 69 21.38 -15.30 -20.24
C ARG A 69 22.80 -15.43 -19.70
N SER A 70 23.78 -15.02 -20.51
CA SER A 70 25.14 -14.83 -20.03
C SER A 70 25.25 -13.44 -19.40
N LEU A 71 25.55 -13.39 -18.10
CA LEU A 71 25.71 -12.16 -17.32
C LEU A 71 27.14 -12.10 -16.74
N PRO A 72 28.17 -11.84 -17.58
CA PRO A 72 29.56 -11.86 -17.13
C PRO A 72 29.81 -10.81 -16.05
N GLY A 73 30.39 -11.23 -14.93
CA GLY A 73 30.69 -10.37 -13.78
C GLY A 73 29.49 -10.01 -12.90
N TYR A 74 28.30 -10.52 -13.18
CA TYR A 74 27.14 -10.31 -12.31
C TYR A 74 27.31 -11.03 -10.97
N GLN A 75 26.96 -10.32 -9.90
CA GLN A 75 26.86 -10.88 -8.55
C GLN A 75 25.45 -10.62 -8.01
N MET A 76 24.92 -11.63 -7.31
CA MET A 76 23.63 -11.51 -6.64
C MET A 76 23.66 -10.32 -5.65
N PRO A 77 22.57 -9.53 -5.54
CA PRO A 77 22.50 -8.44 -4.59
C PRO A 77 22.72 -8.92 -3.15
N GLY A 78 23.61 -8.25 -2.43
CA GLY A 78 23.80 -8.45 -0.99
C GLY A 78 22.75 -7.72 -0.14
N CYS A 79 22.76 -7.97 1.18
CA CYS A 79 21.76 -7.45 2.12
C CYS A 79 21.59 -5.92 2.08
N ASN A 80 22.70 -5.15 2.07
CA ASN A 80 22.63 -3.69 2.06
C ASN A 80 21.97 -3.16 0.77
N LYS A 81 22.33 -3.76 -0.37
CA LYS A 81 21.74 -3.39 -1.66
C LYS A 81 20.25 -3.71 -1.72
N LEU A 82 19.82 -4.82 -1.11
CA LEU A 82 18.41 -5.21 -1.03
C LEU A 82 17.61 -4.27 -0.11
N ARG A 83 18.09 -4.00 1.09
CA ARG A 83 17.33 -3.24 2.10
C ARG A 83 17.24 -1.74 1.83
N GLU A 84 18.16 -1.18 1.06
CA GLU A 84 18.20 0.25 0.74
C GLU A 84 17.83 0.49 -0.73
N ARG A 85 18.81 0.30 -1.63
CA ARG A 85 18.69 0.76 -3.02
C ARG A 85 17.56 0.05 -3.78
N LEU A 86 17.53 -1.28 -3.77
CA LEU A 86 16.54 -2.03 -4.52
C LEU A 86 15.13 -1.86 -3.93
N LEU A 87 15.03 -1.67 -2.62
CA LEU A 87 13.76 -1.33 -1.97
C LEU A 87 13.24 0.05 -2.43
N CYS A 88 14.12 1.05 -2.53
CA CYS A 88 13.75 2.36 -3.07
C CYS A 88 13.35 2.30 -4.55
N GLU A 89 14.07 1.52 -5.36
CA GLU A 89 13.73 1.29 -6.77
C GLU A 89 12.36 0.60 -6.92
N GLU A 90 12.08 -0.42 -6.11
CA GLU A 90 10.80 -1.11 -6.09
C GLU A 90 9.65 -0.19 -5.64
N ARG A 91 9.88 0.65 -4.62
CA ARG A 91 8.91 1.66 -4.20
C ARG A 91 8.56 2.59 -5.36
N GLY A 92 9.56 3.09 -6.10
CA GLY A 92 9.33 3.93 -7.28
C GLY A 92 8.58 3.21 -8.41
N HIS A 93 8.85 1.91 -8.58
CA HIS A 93 8.09 1.07 -9.52
C HIS A 93 6.61 0.97 -9.12
N ILE A 94 6.33 0.70 -7.85
CA ILE A 94 4.97 0.65 -7.29
C ILE A 94 4.28 2.01 -7.45
N ASP A 95 4.94 3.12 -7.15
CA ASP A 95 4.38 4.47 -7.32
C ASP A 95 3.99 4.74 -8.78
N THR A 96 4.80 4.28 -9.72
CA THR A 96 4.50 4.36 -11.16
C THR A 96 3.26 3.52 -11.52
N LEU A 97 3.16 2.29 -11.01
CA LEU A 97 1.99 1.43 -11.22
C LEU A 97 0.71 2.06 -10.65
N LEU A 98 0.82 2.69 -9.47
CA LEU A 98 -0.29 3.35 -8.80
C LEU A 98 -0.76 4.62 -9.50
N THR A 99 0.06 5.25 -10.36
CA THR A 99 -0.29 6.53 -11.01
C THR A 99 -1.65 6.49 -11.72
N LYS A 100 -1.97 5.38 -12.38
CA LYS A 100 -3.30 5.20 -13.03
C LYS A 100 -4.44 5.16 -12.01
N THR A 101 -4.24 4.47 -10.89
CA THR A 101 -5.20 4.40 -9.80
C THR A 101 -5.35 5.75 -9.09
N LYS A 102 -4.23 6.47 -8.89
CA LYS A 102 -4.26 7.83 -8.32
C LYS A 102 -4.99 8.82 -9.23
N GLY A 103 -4.88 8.65 -10.55
CA GLY A 103 -5.55 9.49 -11.54
C GLY A 103 -7.09 9.44 -11.50
N ILE A 104 -7.70 8.40 -10.94
CA ILE A 104 -9.17 8.28 -10.84
C ILE A 104 -9.73 8.77 -9.49
N TRP A 105 -8.88 9.13 -8.53
CA TRP A 105 -9.28 9.55 -7.18
C TRP A 105 -10.24 10.74 -7.18
N GLN A 106 -9.99 11.77 -8.00
CA GLN A 106 -10.89 12.94 -8.10
C GLN A 106 -12.28 12.59 -8.61
N SER A 107 -12.40 11.57 -9.46
CA SER A 107 -13.68 11.20 -10.09
C SER A 107 -14.50 10.20 -9.28
N LYS A 108 -13.84 9.31 -8.53
CA LYS A 108 -14.49 8.20 -7.81
C LYS A 108 -14.43 8.33 -6.29
N GLY A 109 -13.55 9.19 -5.78
CA GLY A 109 -13.21 9.24 -4.37
C GLY A 109 -12.34 8.07 -3.91
N VAL A 110 -11.90 8.16 -2.66
CA VAL A 110 -11.03 7.20 -1.97
C VAL A 110 -11.61 6.91 -0.60
N THR A 111 -11.81 5.63 -0.30
CA THR A 111 -12.06 5.13 1.05
C THR A 111 -10.75 4.66 1.66
N ILE A 112 -10.41 5.18 2.83
CA ILE A 112 -9.24 4.76 3.60
C ILE A 112 -9.70 3.71 4.61
N CYS A 113 -9.20 2.49 4.48
CA CYS A 113 -9.43 1.43 5.47
C CYS A 113 -8.16 1.25 6.31
N ALA A 114 -8.28 1.45 7.62
CA ALA A 114 -7.22 1.26 8.59
C ALA A 114 -7.52 0.04 9.47
N ASP A 115 -6.63 -0.94 9.41
CA ASP A 115 -6.71 -2.15 10.22
C ASP A 115 -5.53 -2.19 11.21
N GLY A 116 -5.82 -2.60 12.44
CA GLY A 116 -4.88 -2.72 13.52
C GLY A 116 -4.70 -4.17 13.94
N TRP A 117 -3.46 -4.66 13.85
CA TRP A 117 -3.07 -5.92 14.48
C TRP A 117 -2.17 -5.63 15.69
N THR A 118 -2.24 -6.46 16.73
CA THR A 118 -1.35 -6.35 17.90
C THR A 118 -0.44 -7.57 17.94
N ASP A 119 0.87 -7.36 17.97
CA ASP A 119 1.82 -8.44 18.27
C ASP A 119 1.65 -8.85 19.75
N PRO A 120 1.64 -10.15 20.10
CA PRO A 120 1.76 -10.60 21.49
C PRO A 120 2.89 -9.92 22.29
N GLN A 121 3.95 -9.46 21.63
CA GLN A 121 5.07 -8.70 22.21
C GLN A 121 4.79 -7.19 22.37
N ARG A 122 3.61 -6.70 21.98
CA ARG A 122 3.21 -5.27 21.96
C ARG A 122 4.17 -4.34 21.21
N ALA A 123 4.96 -4.88 20.28
CA ALA A 123 5.90 -4.11 19.48
C ALA A 123 5.27 -3.83 18.11
N ASP A 124 4.76 -2.63 17.93
CA ASP A 124 3.99 -2.27 16.73
C ASP A 124 4.85 -1.93 15.51
N ASN A 125 6.16 -1.82 15.70
CA ASN A 125 7.11 -1.47 14.66
C ASN A 125 8.57 -1.72 15.05
N CYS A 126 8.90 -2.62 15.98
CA CYS A 126 10.28 -2.80 16.49
C CYS A 126 10.99 -1.51 17.00
N GLU A 127 10.33 -0.35 16.96
CA GLU A 127 10.81 0.99 17.35
C GLU A 127 10.22 1.41 18.71
N GLY A 128 9.40 0.54 19.33
CA GLY A 128 8.86 0.76 20.67
C GLY A 128 7.81 1.87 20.77
N GLN A 129 7.24 2.32 19.64
CA GLN A 129 6.17 3.31 19.65
C GLN A 129 4.85 2.66 20.06
N VAL A 130 4.19 3.25 21.05
CA VAL A 130 2.86 2.80 21.50
C VAL A 130 1.82 3.31 20.50
N LYS A 131 0.95 2.42 20.01
CA LYS A 131 -0.26 2.78 19.21
C LYS A 131 -1.27 3.58 20.04
N THR A 132 -0.95 4.81 20.39
CA THR A 132 -1.92 5.73 21.00
C THR A 132 -2.91 6.21 19.93
N LYS A 133 -4.05 6.73 20.37
CA LYS A 133 -5.04 7.32 19.47
C LYS A 133 -4.47 8.52 18.69
N GLU A 134 -3.57 9.29 19.30
CA GLU A 134 -2.88 10.42 18.66
C GLU A 134 -1.94 9.95 17.56
N TYR A 135 -1.15 8.90 17.82
CA TYR A 135 -0.27 8.31 16.82
C TYR A 135 -1.04 7.84 15.59
N ILE A 136 -2.15 7.13 15.82
CA ILE A 136 -3.03 6.66 14.74
C ILE A 136 -3.62 7.85 13.97
N ALA A 137 -4.09 8.88 14.69
CA ALA A 137 -4.63 10.09 14.07
C ALA A 137 -3.60 10.79 13.17
N ASP A 138 -2.35 10.93 13.62
CA ASP A 138 -1.30 11.62 12.86
C ASP A 138 -0.88 10.84 11.61
N LYS A 139 -0.84 9.50 11.68
CA LYS A 139 -0.65 8.65 10.49
C LYS A 139 -1.80 8.80 9.51
N LEU A 140 -3.04 8.79 9.99
CA LEU A 140 -4.22 8.98 9.14
C LEU A 140 -4.23 10.37 8.48
N LYS A 141 -3.89 11.44 9.21
CA LYS A 141 -3.76 12.79 8.64
C LYS A 141 -2.75 12.84 7.50
N SER A 142 -1.57 12.26 7.69
CA SER A 142 -0.53 12.20 6.63
C SER A 142 -1.03 11.46 5.39
N ILE A 143 -1.75 10.35 5.56
CA ILE A 143 -2.33 9.60 4.43
C ILE A 143 -3.42 10.42 3.72
N ILE A 144 -4.27 11.12 4.47
CA ILE A 144 -5.31 11.99 3.93
C ILE A 144 -4.69 13.14 3.11
N GLU A 145 -3.57 13.70 3.57
CA GLU A 145 -2.83 14.72 2.83
C GLU A 145 -2.22 14.18 1.54
N ASP A 146 -1.61 13.00 1.59
CA ASP A 146 -1.04 12.32 0.41
C ASP A 146 -2.09 11.96 -0.65
N VAL A 147 -3.29 11.56 -0.21
CA VAL A 147 -4.44 11.25 -1.09
C VAL A 147 -5.05 12.54 -1.66
N GLY A 148 -4.93 13.64 -0.93
CA GLY A 148 -5.65 14.87 -1.19
C GLY A 148 -7.01 14.85 -0.50
N ARG A 149 -7.22 15.82 0.39
CA ARG A 149 -8.38 15.89 1.30
C ARG A 149 -9.74 15.84 0.57
N HIS A 150 -9.84 16.47 -0.61
CA HIS A 150 -11.06 16.48 -1.46
C HIS A 150 -11.37 15.13 -2.13
N ASN A 151 -10.40 14.22 -2.17
CA ASN A 151 -10.58 12.89 -2.76
C ASN A 151 -11.06 11.87 -1.73
N VAL A 152 -11.00 12.17 -0.43
CA VAL A 152 -11.36 11.20 0.62
C VAL A 152 -12.87 11.26 0.86
N VAL A 153 -13.54 10.12 0.67
CA VAL A 153 -14.99 9.97 0.87
C VAL A 153 -15.31 9.35 2.22
N GLN A 154 -14.44 8.43 2.68
CA GLN A 154 -14.72 7.61 3.85
C GLN A 154 -13.42 7.20 4.54
N VAL A 155 -13.44 7.15 5.87
CA VAL A 155 -12.37 6.53 6.66
C VAL A 155 -12.99 5.45 7.54
N ILE A 156 -12.61 4.20 7.30
CA ILE A 156 -13.05 3.02 8.04
C ILE A 156 -11.89 2.57 8.92
N ALA A 157 -12.15 2.37 10.20
CA ALA A 157 -11.16 1.86 11.15
C ALA A 157 -11.69 0.63 11.88
N ASP A 158 -10.77 -0.15 12.45
CA ASP A 158 -11.14 -1.24 13.36
C ASP A 158 -11.81 -0.72 14.65
N ASN A 159 -12.46 -1.64 15.37
CA ASN A 159 -13.21 -1.36 16.60
C ASN A 159 -12.32 -1.18 17.84
N ALA A 160 -11.00 -1.26 17.73
CA ALA A 160 -10.11 -1.10 18.88
C ALA A 160 -10.20 0.32 19.44
N ALA A 161 -10.12 0.45 20.77
CA ALA A 161 -10.32 1.72 21.47
C ALA A 161 -9.41 2.86 20.95
N ASN A 162 -8.15 2.54 20.62
CA ASN A 162 -7.20 3.52 20.11
C ASN A 162 -7.50 3.90 18.66
N CYS A 163 -7.96 2.96 17.83
CA CYS A 163 -8.37 3.22 16.45
C CYS A 163 -9.63 4.09 16.41
N LYS A 164 -10.65 3.78 17.22
CA LYS A 164 -11.82 4.66 17.42
C LYS A 164 -11.42 6.06 17.88
N GLY A 165 -10.52 6.13 18.87
CA GLY A 165 -10.02 7.39 19.39
C GLY A 165 -9.32 8.21 18.31
N GLY A 166 -8.48 7.56 17.50
CA GLY A 166 -7.76 8.21 16.41
C GLY A 166 -8.69 8.68 15.29
N GLN A 167 -9.68 7.86 14.93
CA GLN A 167 -10.71 8.19 13.96
C GLN A 167 -11.55 9.40 14.42
N LYS A 168 -11.96 9.45 15.69
CA LYS A 168 -12.66 10.61 16.24
C LYS A 168 -11.78 11.88 16.26
N ALA A 169 -10.49 11.73 16.52
CA ALA A 169 -9.55 12.85 16.56
C ALA A 169 -9.30 13.49 15.18
N ILE A 170 -9.55 12.78 14.08
CA ILE A 170 -9.42 13.33 12.71
C ILE A 170 -10.71 13.98 12.18
N ILE A 171 -11.86 13.78 12.82
CA ILE A 171 -13.14 14.37 12.39
C ILE A 171 -13.04 15.91 12.24
N PRO A 172 -12.51 16.68 13.22
CA PRO A 172 -12.38 18.13 13.08
C PRO A 172 -11.43 18.54 11.95
N PHE A 173 -10.39 17.74 11.70
CA PHE A 173 -9.40 17.99 10.63
C PHE A 173 -10.00 17.81 9.24
N ILE A 174 -10.92 16.86 9.08
CA ILE A 174 -11.65 16.67 7.82
C ILE A 174 -12.78 17.72 7.70
N ALA A 175 -13.50 18.00 8.78
CA ALA A 175 -14.64 18.93 8.81
C ALA A 175 -14.26 20.39 8.50
N SER A 176 -13.12 20.89 8.99
CA SER A 176 -12.71 22.30 8.79
C SER A 176 -12.43 22.66 7.33
N LEU A 177 -12.27 21.66 6.45
CA LEU A 177 -11.97 21.84 5.03
C LEU A 177 -13.19 21.75 4.09
N ILE A 178 -14.32 21.23 4.57
CA ILE A 178 -15.49 20.89 3.74
C ILE A 178 -16.44 22.09 3.56
N HIS A 179 -16.20 23.24 4.21
CA HIS A 179 -16.96 24.49 4.00
C HIS A 179 -17.00 25.00 2.53
N SER A 180 -16.34 24.34 1.56
CA SER A 180 -16.43 24.68 0.14
C SER A 180 -16.98 23.58 -0.79
N THR A 181 -17.31 22.38 -0.29
CA THR A 181 -17.82 21.27 -1.12
C THR A 181 -18.82 20.41 -0.35
N GLN A 182 -20.07 20.30 -0.81
CA GLN A 182 -21.05 19.34 -0.28
C GLN A 182 -20.48 17.92 -0.35
N GLY A 183 -20.38 17.23 0.79
CA GLY A 183 -19.89 15.86 0.88
C GLY A 183 -20.32 15.19 2.18
N ILE A 184 -20.51 13.86 2.14
CA ILE A 184 -20.82 13.02 3.30
C ILE A 184 -19.54 12.26 3.65
N LEU A 185 -18.99 12.48 4.85
CA LEU A 185 -17.93 11.64 5.39
C LEU A 185 -18.59 10.57 6.26
N GLU A 186 -18.54 9.32 5.79
CA GLU A 186 -18.99 8.20 6.59
C GLU A 186 -17.80 7.65 7.41
N VAL A 187 -17.99 7.52 8.71
CA VAL A 187 -17.02 6.97 9.66
C VAL A 187 -17.66 5.67 10.14
N ALA A 188 -17.33 4.58 9.46
CA ALA A 188 -17.87 3.26 9.78
C ALA A 188 -16.88 2.51 10.67
N ASN A 189 -17.42 1.83 11.68
CA ASN A 189 -16.68 0.99 12.59
C ASN A 189 -16.99 -0.48 12.26
N LEU A 190 -15.98 -1.22 11.80
CA LEU A 190 -16.15 -2.65 11.47
C LEU A 190 -16.09 -3.48 12.76
N SER A 191 -17.20 -3.57 13.48
CA SER A 191 -17.42 -4.61 14.47
C SER A 191 -18.23 -5.74 13.83
N LEU A 192 -17.78 -6.99 13.97
CA LEU A 192 -18.53 -8.17 13.51
C LEU A 192 -19.82 -8.38 14.32
N ASP A 193 -19.90 -7.81 15.52
CA ASP A 193 -21.02 -8.00 16.44
C ASP A 193 -22.02 -6.84 16.43
N GLU A 194 -21.56 -5.59 16.22
CA GLU A 194 -22.43 -4.38 16.20
C GLU A 194 -21.81 -3.25 15.35
N PRO A 195 -22.16 -3.10 14.06
CA PRO A 195 -21.65 -1.98 13.25
C PRO A 195 -22.28 -0.67 13.72
N GLU A 196 -21.51 0.15 14.44
CA GLU A 196 -21.89 1.55 14.70
C GLU A 196 -21.47 2.41 13.50
N LEU A 197 -22.46 2.86 12.72
CA LEU A 197 -22.28 3.82 11.65
C LEU A 197 -22.31 5.23 12.25
N GLN A 198 -21.18 5.94 12.25
CA GLN A 198 -21.18 7.39 12.51
C GLN A 198 -21.06 8.11 11.17
N ALA A 199 -22.19 8.41 10.54
CA ALA A 199 -22.20 9.29 9.38
C ALA A 199 -22.15 10.74 9.86
N VAL A 200 -21.20 11.52 9.35
CA VAL A 200 -21.23 12.98 9.50
C VAL A 200 -21.64 13.57 8.16
N SER A 201 -22.90 14.01 8.08
CA SER A 201 -23.40 14.78 6.95
C SER A 201 -23.03 16.26 7.14
N PHE A 202 -22.47 16.89 6.10
CA PHE A 202 -22.20 18.32 6.09
C PHE A 202 -23.09 18.97 5.03
N GLY A 203 -24.11 19.69 5.49
CA GLY A 203 -24.99 20.54 4.69
C GLY A 203 -25.11 21.90 5.38
N ASP A 204 -25.38 22.95 4.59
CA ASP A 204 -25.42 24.33 5.06
C ASP A 204 -26.27 24.48 6.33
N VAL A 205 -25.65 24.95 7.42
CA VAL A 205 -26.42 25.50 8.54
C VAL A 205 -26.98 26.81 8.03
N GLU A 206 -28.28 26.82 7.70
CA GLU A 206 -29.04 28.05 7.54
C GLU A 206 -28.73 28.95 8.74
N VAL A 207 -28.18 30.13 8.44
CA VAL A 207 -27.97 31.18 9.44
C VAL A 207 -29.36 31.60 9.93
N GLN A 208 -29.81 31.03 11.04
CA GLN A 208 -30.88 31.62 11.82
C GLN A 208 -30.31 32.85 12.52
N ASN A 209 -30.47 34.00 11.88
CA ASN A 209 -30.41 35.29 12.54
C ASN A 209 -31.55 35.35 13.56
N GLU A 210 -31.28 35.00 14.81
CA GLU A 210 -32.08 35.51 15.93
C GLU A 210 -31.50 36.86 16.33
N GLU A 211 -32.09 37.92 15.76
CA GLU A 211 -32.00 39.27 16.33
C GLU A 211 -32.62 39.23 17.73
N ASN A 212 -31.75 39.48 18.71
CA ASN A 212 -32.08 39.69 20.11
C ASN A 212 -32.89 41.00 20.24
N VAL A 213 -34.22 40.90 20.35
CA VAL A 213 -35.08 42.03 20.76
C VAL A 213 -35.40 41.83 22.25
N PRO A 214 -34.97 42.74 23.15
CA PRO A 214 -35.31 42.64 24.56
C PRO A 214 -36.79 43.01 24.75
N VAL A 215 -37.57 42.11 25.33
CA VAL A 215 -38.92 42.43 25.83
C VAL A 215 -38.76 43.06 27.20
N GLU A 216 -39.06 44.35 27.28
CA GLU A 216 -39.17 45.11 28.52
C GLU A 216 -40.26 44.51 29.42
N VAL A 217 -39.90 44.31 30.68
CA VAL A 217 -40.81 43.98 31.78
C VAL A 217 -41.52 45.26 32.19
N ASN A 218 -42.85 45.31 32.05
CA ASN A 218 -43.67 46.27 32.78
C ASN A 218 -44.57 45.48 33.74
N ASP A 219 -44.18 45.51 35.01
CA ASP A 219 -45.07 45.35 36.15
C ASP A 219 -45.91 46.63 36.24
N ASP A 220 -47.25 46.51 36.21
CA ASP A 220 -48.24 47.49 36.72
C ASP A 220 -49.61 46.76 36.72
N GLU A 221 -50.14 46.28 37.85
CA GLU A 221 -50.97 46.96 38.86
C GLU A 221 -52.49 46.85 38.60
N GLU A 222 -53.21 46.34 39.63
CA GLU A 222 -54.64 46.45 39.97
C GLU A 222 -55.77 46.26 38.92
N ALA A 223 -56.62 45.23 39.16
CA ALA A 223 -57.98 45.36 39.73
C ALA A 223 -58.65 43.99 39.92
#